data_AF-A0A7J3TAA1-F1
#
_entry.id   AF-A0A7J3TAA1-F1
#
_cell.length_a   1.000
_cell.length_b   1.000
_cell.length_c   1.000
_cell.angle_alpha   90.00
_cell.angle_beta   90.00
_cell.angle_gamma   90.00
#
_symmetry.space_group_name_H-M   'P 1'
#
loop_
_entity.id
_entity.type
_entity.pdbx_description
1 polymer ?
#
loop_
_entity_poly.entity_id
_entity_poly.type
_entity_poly.pdbx_seq_one_letter_code
_entity_poly.pdbx_strand_id
1 'polypeptide(L)'
;MFRFFETAENIYDSVYAQVLSHKLVSFIGIVVIFLSRKIVRALHGGRFTGRSLIVGPLLYIVFTIAADYGIGLLDTVFTFLAFLFGMYISIHTGKGVTFYTKNDLPYYKRPLWVIGVWSIAFIGRMVIIFFFPGYDDSFFSVLLGFATGLIIGEAIQIVWQHRLAASKKTGTQDSKSLFLSLVKKSK
;
A
#
# COMPACT_ATOMS: atom_id res chain seq x y z
N MET A 1 -31.49 18.48 10.23
CA MET A 1 -30.17 18.47 9.60
C MET A 1 -29.13 19.25 10.41
N PHE A 2 -29.40 20.50 10.82
CA PHE A 2 -28.47 21.33 11.61
C PHE A 2 -27.99 20.70 12.94
N ARG A 3 -28.88 20.12 13.75
CA ARG A 3 -28.50 19.48 15.03
C ARG A 3 -27.53 18.30 14.86
N PHE A 4 -27.57 17.61 13.72
CA PHE A 4 -26.69 16.45 13.49
C PHE A 4 -25.24 16.89 13.30
N PHE A 5 -25.01 18.02 12.63
CA PHE A 5 -23.68 18.60 12.45
C PHE A 5 -23.08 19.09 13.77
N GLU A 6 -23.87 19.79 14.58
CA GLU A 6 -23.44 20.29 15.90
C GLU A 6 -23.09 19.14 16.87
N THR A 7 -23.80 18.02 16.80
CA THR A 7 -23.47 16.85 17.64
C THR A 7 -22.18 16.18 17.15
N ALA A 8 -21.93 16.14 15.85
CA ALA A 8 -20.72 15.52 15.27
C ALA A 8 -19.45 16.32 15.61
N GLU A 9 -19.53 17.65 15.58
CA GLU A 9 -18.42 18.56 15.92
C GLU A 9 -18.01 18.41 17.39
N ASN A 10 -18.99 18.40 18.31
CA ASN A 10 -18.73 18.20 19.74
C ASN A 10 -18.09 16.83 20.06
N ILE A 11 -18.51 15.76 19.36
CA ILE A 11 -17.91 14.43 19.53
C ILE A 11 -16.45 14.44 19.07
N TYR A 12 -16.18 15.02 17.90
CA TYR A 12 -14.85 15.12 17.32
C TYR A 12 -13.87 15.81 18.28
N ASP A 13 -14.26 16.97 18.82
CA ASP A 13 -13.42 17.73 19.74
C ASP A 13 -13.14 16.96 21.02
N SER A 14 -14.13 16.26 21.59
CA SER A 14 -13.93 15.46 22.80
C SER A 14 -12.98 14.28 22.57
N VAL A 15 -13.10 13.60 21.42
CA VAL A 15 -12.23 12.47 21.06
C VAL A 15 -10.82 12.98 20.80
N TYR A 16 -10.68 14.08 20.07
CA TYR A 16 -9.39 14.69 19.80
C TYR A 16 -8.68 15.11 21.09
N ALA A 17 -9.39 15.75 22.03
CA ALA A 17 -8.85 16.13 23.33
C ALA A 17 -8.41 14.91 24.17
N GLN A 18 -9.19 13.82 24.17
CA GLN A 18 -8.80 12.58 24.86
C GLN A 18 -7.57 11.93 24.22
N VAL A 19 -7.52 11.88 22.88
CA VAL A 19 -6.38 11.33 22.13
C VAL A 19 -5.11 12.15 22.40
N LEU A 20 -5.22 13.48 22.48
CA LEU A 20 -4.11 14.39 22.73
C LEU A 20 -3.62 14.33 24.18
N SER A 21 -4.52 14.18 25.16
CA SER A 21 -4.13 14.02 26.58
C SER A 21 -3.31 12.75 26.82
N HIS A 22 -3.51 11.72 25.99
CA HIS A 22 -2.73 10.48 25.99
C HIS A 22 -1.88 10.34 24.73
N LYS A 23 -1.37 11.46 24.18
CA LYS A 23 -0.70 11.50 22.87
C LYS A 23 0.37 10.42 22.68
N LEU A 24 1.19 10.14 23.70
CA LEU A 24 2.24 9.13 23.63
C LEU A 24 1.66 7.71 23.49
N VAL A 25 0.68 7.36 24.32
CA VAL A 25 0.05 6.03 24.32
C VAL A 25 -0.73 5.81 23.03
N SER A 26 -1.48 6.82 22.58
CA SER A 26 -2.21 6.82 21.31
C SER A 26 -1.26 6.66 20.12
N PHE A 27 -0.18 7.45 20.08
CA PHE A 27 0.85 7.38 19.05
C PHE A 27 1.48 5.99 18.99
N ILE A 28 1.97 5.47 20.12
CA ILE A 28 2.60 4.13 20.18
C ILE A 28 1.59 3.06 19.76
N GLY A 29 0.35 3.12 20.25
CA GLY A 29 -0.70 2.16 19.91
C GLY A 29 -0.96 2.12 18.40
N ILE A 30 -1.17 3.27 17.77
CA ILE A 30 -1.40 3.37 16.32
C ILE A 30 -0.17 2.86 15.55
N VAL A 31 1.03 3.34 15.90
CA VAL A 31 2.26 2.95 15.21
C VAL A 31 2.50 1.45 15.32
N VAL A 32 2.39 0.86 16.51
CA VAL A 32 2.58 -0.58 16.72
C VAL A 32 1.55 -1.40 15.96
N ILE A 33 0.27 -1.04 16.02
CA ILE A 33 -0.79 -1.79 15.32
C ILE A 33 -0.57 -1.79 13.80
N PHE A 34 -0.27 -0.62 13.21
CA PHE A 34 -0.12 -0.50 11.76
C PHE A 34 1.20 -1.09 11.27
N LEU A 35 2.32 -0.83 11.95
CA LEU A 35 3.63 -1.35 11.55
C LEU A 35 3.74 -2.86 11.75
N SER A 36 3.28 -3.39 12.90
CA SER A 36 3.36 -4.84 13.16
C SER A 36 2.60 -5.63 12.09
N ARG A 37 1.37 -5.21 11.77
CA ARG A 37 0.56 -5.84 10.72
C ARG A 37 1.27 -5.79 9.37
N LYS A 38 1.91 -4.67 9.04
CA LYS A 38 2.64 -4.48 7.78
C LYS A 38 3.90 -5.36 7.71
N ILE A 39 4.69 -5.40 8.79
CA ILE A 39 5.92 -6.19 8.90
C ILE A 39 5.61 -7.69 8.86
N VAL A 40 4.63 -8.16 9.63
CA VAL A 40 4.21 -9.58 9.61
C VAL A 40 3.85 -10.01 8.19
N ARG A 41 3.11 -9.18 7.46
CA ARG A 41 2.72 -9.43 6.08
C ARG A 41 3.89 -9.33 5.08
N ALA A 42 4.90 -8.51 5.37
CA ALA A 42 6.12 -8.43 4.59
C ALA A 42 6.97 -9.71 4.70
N LEU A 43 7.14 -10.21 5.92
CA LEU A 43 7.98 -11.37 6.22
C LEU A 43 7.33 -12.68 5.76
N HIS A 44 6.05 -12.86 6.08
CA HIS A 44 5.32 -14.10 5.77
C HIS A 44 4.70 -14.10 4.38
N GLY A 45 4.79 -12.98 3.66
CA GLY A 45 4.10 -12.74 2.39
C GLY A 45 2.59 -12.62 2.53
N GLY A 46 1.94 -12.25 1.43
CA GLY A 46 0.49 -12.20 1.31
C GLY A 46 -0.03 -13.25 0.36
N ARG A 47 -1.18 -13.86 0.68
CA ARG A 47 -1.91 -14.68 -0.29
C ARG A 47 -2.31 -13.80 -1.47
N PHE A 48 -2.04 -14.27 -2.69
CA PHE A 48 -2.48 -13.60 -3.91
C PHE A 48 -4.00 -13.84 -4.07
N THR A 49 -4.78 -12.83 -3.74
CA THR A 49 -6.21 -12.76 -4.09
C THR A 49 -6.48 -11.38 -4.66
N GLY A 50 -7.36 -11.28 -5.67
CA GLY A 50 -7.69 -9.99 -6.29
C GLY A 50 -8.12 -8.94 -5.27
N ARG A 51 -8.93 -9.33 -4.27
CA ARG A 51 -9.34 -8.46 -3.17
C ARG A 51 -8.16 -7.99 -2.30
N SER A 52 -7.27 -8.90 -1.92
CA SER A 52 -6.10 -8.60 -1.07
C SER A 52 -5.13 -7.59 -1.71
N LEU A 53 -5.11 -7.56 -3.04
CA LEU A 53 -4.26 -6.67 -3.83
C LEU A 53 -4.86 -5.27 -4.03
N ILE A 54 -6.19 -5.16 -4.04
CA ILE A 54 -6.92 -3.89 -4.22
C ILE A 54 -7.17 -3.17 -2.88
N VAL A 55 -7.54 -3.92 -1.83
CA VAL A 55 -7.93 -3.34 -0.53
C VAL A 55 -6.77 -2.57 0.12
N GLY A 56 -5.54 -3.07 0.02
CA GLY A 56 -4.36 -2.39 0.57
C GLY A 56 -4.19 -0.99 -0.04
N PRO A 57 -3.97 -0.87 -1.36
CA PRO A 57 -3.87 0.41 -2.04
C PRO A 57 -5.07 1.34 -1.82
N LEU A 58 -6.30 0.82 -1.83
CA LEU A 58 -7.49 1.64 -1.58
C LEU A 58 -7.47 2.25 -0.18
N LEU A 59 -7.14 1.47 0.86
CA LEU A 59 -7.00 2.02 2.21
C LEU A 59 -5.96 3.13 2.24
N TYR A 60 -4.85 3.00 1.52
CA TYR A 60 -3.82 4.05 1.48
C TYR A 60 -4.26 5.31 0.74
N ILE A 61 -5.02 5.18 -0.34
CA ILE A 61 -5.61 6.33 -1.02
C ILE A 61 -6.54 7.07 -0.07
N VAL A 62 -7.42 6.34 0.63
CA VAL A 62 -8.33 6.93 1.63
C VAL A 62 -7.55 7.62 2.75
N PHE A 63 -6.50 6.99 3.28
CA PHE A 63 -5.64 7.59 4.31
C PHE A 63 -4.89 8.83 3.80
N THR A 64 -4.42 8.81 2.56
CA THR A 64 -3.71 9.96 1.96
C THR A 64 -4.67 11.12 1.78
N ILE A 65 -5.85 10.89 1.18
CA ILE A 65 -6.89 11.91 1.01
C ILE A 65 -7.35 12.48 2.36
N ALA A 66 -7.54 11.62 3.37
CA ALA A 66 -7.93 12.07 4.71
C ALA A 66 -6.82 12.88 5.38
N ALA A 67 -5.55 12.52 5.19
CA ALA A 67 -4.40 13.25 5.72
C ALA A 67 -4.16 14.57 4.97
N ASP A 68 -4.57 14.66 3.71
CA ASP A 68 -4.46 15.86 2.87
C ASP A 68 -5.66 16.80 3.02
N TYR A 69 -6.61 16.51 3.91
CA TYR A 69 -7.74 17.39 4.14
C TYR A 69 -7.27 18.74 4.73
N GLY A 70 -7.48 19.82 3.97
CA GLY A 70 -7.12 21.18 4.41
C GLY A 70 -5.74 21.69 3.95
N ILE A 71 -5.02 20.93 3.12
CA ILE A 71 -3.75 21.40 2.54
C ILE A 71 -3.98 22.42 1.41
N GLY A 72 -2.94 23.20 1.08
CA GLY A 72 -2.97 24.16 -0.01
C GLY A 72 -3.07 23.49 -1.40
N LEU A 73 -3.54 24.25 -2.39
CA LEU A 73 -3.61 23.79 -3.79
C LEU A 73 -2.22 23.37 -4.31
N LEU A 74 -1.19 24.15 -3.96
CA LEU A 74 0.20 23.90 -4.37
C LEU A 74 0.69 22.55 -3.80
N ASP A 75 0.43 22.29 -2.52
CA ASP A 75 0.82 21.04 -1.83
C ASP A 75 0.09 19.83 -2.40
N THR A 76 -1.19 20.02 -2.77
CA THR A 76 -1.98 19.00 -3.46
C THR A 76 -1.33 18.63 -4.80
N VAL A 77 -0.89 19.62 -5.58
CA VAL A 77 -0.21 19.39 -6.87
C VAL A 77 1.11 18.64 -6.65
N PHE A 78 1.94 19.07 -5.69
CA PHE A 78 3.18 18.38 -5.39
C PHE A 78 2.97 16.95 -4.89
N THR A 79 1.96 16.73 -4.05
CA THR A 79 1.60 15.41 -3.55
C THR A 79 1.15 14.49 -4.68
N PHE A 80 0.36 15.02 -5.64
CA PHE A 80 -0.04 14.28 -6.83
C PHE A 80 1.15 13.95 -7.75
N LEU A 81 2.06 14.90 -7.98
CA LEU A 81 3.28 14.65 -8.76
C LEU A 81 4.18 13.60 -8.09
N ALA A 82 4.35 13.69 -6.77
CA ALA A 82 5.10 12.71 -6.00
C ALA A 82 4.46 11.32 -6.05
N PHE A 83 3.13 11.25 -6.00
CA PHE A 83 2.37 10.01 -6.22
C PHE A 83 2.65 9.39 -7.59
N LEU A 84 2.58 10.17 -8.67
CA LEU A 84 2.88 9.68 -10.02
C LEU A 84 4.34 9.21 -10.12
N PHE A 85 5.27 9.97 -9.53
CA PHE A 85 6.69 9.62 -9.51
C PHE A 85 6.96 8.33 -8.73
N GLY A 86 6.33 8.14 -7.57
CA GLY A 86 6.39 6.89 -6.81
C GLY A 86 5.86 5.71 -7.60
N MET A 87 4.72 5.88 -8.28
CA MET A 87 4.18 4.83 -9.15
C MET A 87 5.15 4.46 -10.27
N TYR A 88 5.73 5.47 -10.94
CA TYR A 88 6.73 5.28 -11.98
C TYR A 88 7.95 4.50 -11.46
N ILE A 89 8.55 4.92 -10.35
CA ILE A 89 9.70 4.24 -9.74
C ILE A 89 9.37 2.79 -9.40
N SER A 90 8.23 2.53 -8.78
CA SER A 90 7.90 1.18 -8.36
C SER A 90 7.68 0.24 -9.55
N ILE A 91 7.09 0.72 -10.64
CA ILE A 91 6.89 -0.09 -11.85
C ILE A 91 8.25 -0.47 -12.47
N HIS A 92 9.21 0.46 -12.50
CA HIS A 92 10.52 0.25 -13.13
C HIS A 92 11.52 -0.51 -12.25
N THR A 93 11.42 -0.38 -10.93
CA THR A 93 12.36 -1.00 -9.95
C THR A 93 12.00 -2.46 -9.64
N GLY A 94 11.02 -3.00 -10.35
CA GLY A 94 10.19 -4.12 -9.93
C GLY A 94 10.80 -5.54 -9.86
N LYS A 95 12.11 -5.66 -9.67
CA LYS A 95 12.79 -6.95 -9.48
C LYS A 95 12.61 -7.53 -8.07
N GLY A 96 11.94 -6.81 -7.15
CA GLY A 96 11.86 -7.18 -5.74
C GLY A 96 10.67 -8.06 -5.34
N VAL A 97 9.68 -8.26 -6.21
CA VAL A 97 8.51 -9.11 -5.91
C VAL A 97 8.88 -10.57 -6.15
N THR A 98 8.74 -11.42 -5.13
CA THR A 98 8.96 -12.86 -5.25
C THR A 98 7.66 -13.62 -5.07
N PHE A 99 7.32 -14.46 -6.06
CA PHE A 99 6.17 -15.36 -5.99
C PHE A 99 6.62 -16.74 -5.50
N TYR A 100 5.80 -17.35 -4.65
CA TYR A 100 6.02 -18.72 -4.17
C TYR A 100 4.68 -19.42 -3.94
N THR A 101 4.69 -20.74 -3.92
CA THR A 101 3.49 -21.55 -3.67
C THR A 101 3.58 -22.14 -2.27
N LYS A 102 2.48 -22.05 -1.50
CA LYS A 102 2.34 -22.68 -0.19
C LYS A 102 0.97 -23.35 -0.11
N ASN A 103 0.94 -24.67 0.09
CA ASN A 103 -0.28 -25.48 0.11
C ASN A 103 -1.12 -25.28 -1.18
N ASP A 104 -0.49 -25.39 -2.35
CA ASP A 104 -1.11 -25.17 -3.67
C ASP A 104 -1.71 -23.78 -3.93
N LEU A 105 -1.50 -22.84 -3.01
CA LEU A 105 -1.98 -21.47 -3.14
C LEU A 105 -0.82 -20.53 -3.51
N PRO A 106 -1.05 -19.57 -4.43
CA PRO A 106 -0.04 -18.56 -4.78
C PRO A 106 0.09 -17.50 -3.69
N TYR A 107 1.32 -17.27 -3.25
CA TYR A 107 1.72 -16.21 -2.34
C TYR A 107 2.75 -15.31 -3.01
N TYR A 108 2.87 -14.07 -2.50
CA TYR A 108 3.87 -13.11 -2.94
C TYR A 108 4.52 -12.42 -1.75
N LYS A 109 5.82 -12.14 -1.83
CA LYS A 109 6.54 -11.27 -0.90
C LYS A 109 6.80 -9.92 -1.55
N ARG A 110 6.61 -8.88 -0.75
CA ARG A 110 6.83 -7.48 -1.13
C ARG A 110 8.28 -7.09 -0.86
N PRO A 111 8.89 -6.20 -1.67
CA PRO A 111 10.20 -5.65 -1.37
C PRO A 111 10.17 -4.84 -0.07
N LEU A 112 11.13 -5.12 0.82
CA LEU A 112 11.25 -4.47 2.13
C LEU A 112 11.42 -2.94 2.02
N TRP A 113 12.07 -2.44 0.98
CA TRP A 113 12.33 -1.02 0.82
C TRP A 113 11.03 -0.20 0.60
N VAL A 114 10.04 -0.73 -0.13
CA VAL A 114 8.73 -0.05 -0.30
C VAL A 114 8.03 0.09 1.04
N ILE A 115 8.11 -0.97 1.86
CA ILE A 115 7.55 -0.97 3.22
C ILE A 115 8.31 0.00 4.12
N GLY A 116 9.64 0.06 3.99
CA GLY A 116 10.50 0.98 4.74
C GLY A 116 10.16 2.44 4.44
N VAL A 117 10.11 2.82 3.16
CA VAL A 117 9.74 4.19 2.72
C VAL A 117 8.36 4.56 3.27
N TRP A 118 7.38 3.67 3.13
CA TRP A 118 6.04 3.91 3.66
C TRP A 118 6.02 4.04 5.19
N SER A 119 6.78 3.20 5.89
CA SER A 119 6.83 3.23 7.37
C SER A 119 7.45 4.53 7.86
N ILE A 120 8.51 5.01 7.22
CA ILE A 120 9.14 6.31 7.54
C ILE A 120 8.16 7.45 7.30
N ALA A 121 7.49 7.48 6.15
CA ALA A 121 6.49 8.50 5.82
C ALA A 121 5.36 8.53 6.84
N PHE A 122 4.83 7.34 7.18
CA PHE A 122 3.74 7.18 8.13
C PHE A 122 4.13 7.60 9.54
N ILE A 123 5.26 7.11 10.06
CA ILE A 123 5.74 7.47 11.41
C ILE A 123 6.00 8.97 11.47
N GLY A 124 6.68 9.55 10.48
CA GLY A 124 6.98 10.97 10.46
C GLY A 124 5.71 11.83 10.45
N ARG A 125 4.71 11.44 9.65
CA ARG A 125 3.39 12.09 9.65
C ARG A 125 2.71 12.00 11.03
N MET A 126 2.72 10.82 11.65
CA MET A 126 2.17 10.64 13.00
C MET A 126 2.92 11.48 14.04
N VAL A 127 4.24 11.62 13.92
CA VAL A 127 5.03 12.47 14.82
C VAL A 127 4.58 13.93 14.73
N ILE A 128 4.38 14.47 13.51
CA ILE A 128 3.88 15.84 13.37
C ILE A 128 2.50 15.99 13.98
N ILE A 129 1.55 15.11 13.63
CA ILE A 129 0.16 15.19 14.10
C ILE A 129 0.09 15.18 15.64
N PHE A 130 0.86 14.32 16.30
CA PHE A 130 0.76 14.14 17.75
C PHE A 130 1.64 15.08 18.58
N PHE A 131 2.81 15.47 18.08
CA PHE A 131 3.82 16.21 18.86
C PHE A 131 4.01 17.65 18.40
N PHE A 132 3.66 17.96 17.16
CA PHE A 132 3.85 19.28 16.55
C PHE A 132 2.57 19.78 15.86
N PRO A 133 1.41 19.80 16.56
CA PRO A 133 0.18 20.30 15.97
C PRO A 133 0.36 21.78 15.58
N GLY A 134 0.14 22.09 14.29
CA GLY A 134 0.29 23.44 13.74
C GLY A 134 1.59 23.69 12.96
N TYR A 135 2.52 22.73 12.93
CA TYR A 135 3.64 22.80 11.98
C TYR A 135 3.17 22.42 10.58
N ASP A 136 3.78 23.03 9.57
CA ASP A 136 3.57 22.67 8.18
C ASP A 136 3.92 21.19 7.95
N ASP A 137 2.90 20.43 7.54
CA ASP A 137 2.97 18.99 7.37
C ASP A 137 3.03 18.57 5.88
N SER A 138 3.14 19.56 4.99
CA SER A 138 3.17 19.42 3.52
C SER A 138 4.26 18.48 3.05
N PHE A 139 5.46 18.54 3.65
CA PHE A 139 6.55 17.60 3.33
C PHE A 139 6.15 16.14 3.53
N PHE A 140 5.44 15.85 4.63
CA PHE A 140 5.00 14.48 4.94
C PHE A 140 3.79 14.06 4.09
N SER A 141 2.93 15.00 3.67
CA SER A 141 1.89 14.74 2.67
C SER A 141 2.51 14.32 1.33
N VAL A 142 3.48 15.07 0.82
CA VAL A 142 4.21 14.74 -0.42
C VAL A 142 4.90 13.38 -0.31
N LEU A 143 5.56 13.12 0.83
CA LEU A 143 6.22 11.83 1.08
C LEU A 143 5.22 10.67 1.19
N LEU A 144 4.05 10.91 1.78
CA LEU A 144 2.97 9.93 1.86
C LEU A 144 2.37 9.65 0.48
N GLY A 145 2.14 10.69 -0.34
CA GLY A 145 1.73 10.56 -1.74
C GLY A 145 2.71 9.71 -2.54
N PHE A 146 4.00 9.99 -2.42
CA PHE A 146 5.07 9.17 -3.00
C PHE A 146 4.99 7.70 -2.56
N ALA A 147 4.87 7.44 -1.26
CA ALA A 147 4.75 6.09 -0.71
C ALA A 147 3.50 5.35 -1.20
N THR A 148 2.36 6.05 -1.31
CA THR A 148 1.12 5.50 -1.87
C THR A 148 1.29 5.15 -3.35
N GLY A 149 1.95 6.03 -4.12
CA GLY A 149 2.33 5.77 -5.51
C GLY A 149 3.17 4.51 -5.65
N LEU A 150 4.19 4.35 -4.80
CA LEU A 150 5.02 3.14 -4.77
C LEU A 150 4.18 1.87 -4.52
N ILE A 151 3.28 1.89 -3.54
CA ILE A 151 2.44 0.73 -3.18
C ILE A 151 1.50 0.35 -4.34
N ILE A 152 0.95 1.33 -5.05
CA ILE A 152 0.08 1.08 -6.21
C ILE A 152 0.89 0.52 -7.38
N GLY A 153 2.04 1.13 -7.70
CA GLY A 153 2.92 0.63 -8.76
C GLY A 153 3.34 -0.82 -8.51
N GLU A 154 3.65 -1.16 -7.25
CA GLU A 154 3.96 -2.52 -6.83
C GLU A 154 2.76 -3.45 -7.05
N ALA A 155 1.55 -3.03 -6.67
CA ALA A 155 0.33 -3.81 -6.86
C ALA A 155 0.06 -4.09 -8.35
N ILE A 156 0.20 -3.09 -9.22
CA ILE A 156 0.08 -3.24 -10.68
C ILE A 156 1.09 -4.27 -11.18
N GLN A 157 2.33 -4.18 -10.71
CA GLN A 157 3.38 -5.07 -11.13
C GLN A 157 3.14 -6.52 -10.69
N ILE A 158 2.68 -6.75 -9.46
CA ILE A 158 2.31 -8.09 -8.96
C ILE A 158 1.26 -8.71 -9.91
N VAL A 159 0.27 -7.94 -10.36
CA VAL A 159 -0.74 -8.42 -11.31
C VAL A 159 -0.12 -8.78 -12.66
N TRP A 160 0.75 -7.92 -13.20
CA TRP A 160 1.42 -8.20 -14.48
C TRP A 160 2.30 -9.44 -14.43
N GLN A 161 3.14 -9.59 -13.40
CA GLN A 161 3.99 -10.78 -13.25
C GLN A 161 3.17 -12.06 -13.11
N HIS A 162 2.06 -12.03 -12.35
CA HIS A 162 1.17 -13.17 -12.23
C HIS A 162 0.56 -13.58 -13.57
N ARG A 163 0.10 -12.61 -14.39
CA ARG A 163 -0.44 -12.88 -15.73
C ARG A 163 0.61 -13.50 -16.66
N LEU A 164 1.82 -12.95 -16.68
CA LEU A 164 2.93 -13.48 -17.48
C LEU A 164 3.30 -14.92 -17.08
N ALA A 165 3.33 -15.20 -15.78
CA ALA A 165 3.59 -16.55 -15.26
C ALA A 165 2.49 -17.54 -15.66
N ALA A 166 1.22 -17.12 -15.67
CA ALA A 166 0.11 -17.94 -16.13
C ALA A 166 0.20 -18.26 -17.64
N SER A 167 0.51 -17.27 -18.49
CA SER A 167 0.66 -17.45 -19.94
C SER A 167 1.80 -18.39 -20.34
N LYS A 168 2.93 -18.39 -19.60
CA LYS A 168 4.04 -19.31 -19.87
C LYS A 168 3.68 -20.77 -19.59
N LYS A 169 2.83 -21.03 -18.59
CA LYS A 169 2.40 -22.40 -18.23
C LYS A 169 1.53 -23.00 -19.32
N THR A 170 0.57 -22.25 -19.87
CA THR A 170 -0.29 -22.72 -20.96
C THR A 170 0.50 -23.01 -22.23
N GLY A 171 1.39 -22.10 -22.66
CA GLY A 171 2.20 -22.33 -23.87
C GLY A 171 3.14 -23.55 -23.77
N THR A 172 3.69 -23.81 -22.59
CA THR A 172 4.56 -24.98 -22.36
C THR A 172 3.75 -26.29 -22.38
N GLN A 173 2.52 -26.27 -21.87
CA GLN A 173 1.64 -27.42 -21.83
C GLN A 173 1.16 -27.80 -23.25
N ASP A 174 0.79 -26.80 -24.07
CA ASP A 174 0.39 -27.02 -25.47
C ASP A 174 1.55 -27.54 -26.34
N SER A 175 2.76 -27.04 -26.11
CA SER A 175 3.95 -27.52 -26.84
C SER A 175 4.24 -28.99 -26.53
N LYS A 176 4.11 -29.41 -25.27
CA LYS A 176 4.31 -30.81 -24.85
C LYS A 176 3.22 -31.73 -25.39
N SER A 177 1.96 -31.30 -25.40
CA SER A 177 0.85 -32.11 -25.91
C SER A 177 0.94 -32.32 -27.43
N LEU A 178 1.32 -31.28 -28.18
CA LEU A 178 1.61 -31.37 -29.62
C LEU A 178 2.80 -32.30 -29.91
N PHE A 179 3.88 -32.20 -29.15
CA PHE A 179 5.02 -33.10 -29.34
C PHE A 179 4.63 -34.57 -29.10
N LEU A 180 3.87 -34.85 -28.04
CA LEU A 180 3.42 -36.21 -27.73
C LEU A 180 2.45 -36.77 -28.78
N SER A 181 1.59 -35.93 -29.37
CA SER A 181 0.67 -36.36 -30.44
C SER A 181 1.41 -36.70 -31.74
N LEU A 182 2.48 -35.97 -32.07
CA LEU A 182 3.34 -36.26 -33.22
C LEU A 182 4.14 -37.55 -33.03
N VAL A 183 4.72 -37.79 -31.85
CA VAL A 183 5.47 -39.02 -31.56
C VAL A 183 4.57 -40.26 -31.62
N LYS A 184 3.33 -40.16 -31.16
CA LYS A 184 2.38 -41.29 -31.20
C LYS A 184 1.93 -41.66 -32.62
N LYS A 185 1.94 -40.70 -33.56
CA LYS A 185 1.56 -40.94 -34.96
C LYS A 185 2.69 -41.58 -35.80
N SER A 186 3.91 -41.60 -35.26
CA SER A 186 5.11 -42.15 -35.91
C SER A 186 5.36 -43.64 -35.61
N LYS A 187 4.52 -44.27 -34.78
CA LYS A 187 4.58 -45.69 -34.46
C LYS A 187 3.33 -46.38 -34.99
#